data_AF-D1FMP2-F1
#
_entry.id   AF-D1FMP2-F1
#
_cell.length_a   1.000
_cell.length_b   1.000
_cell.length_c   1.000
_cell.angle_alpha   90.00
_cell.angle_beta   90.00
_cell.angle_gamma   90.00
#
_symmetry.space_group_name_H-M   'P 1'
#
loop_
_entity.id
_entity.type
_entity.pdbx_description
1 polymer ?
#
loop_
_entity_poly.entity_id
_entity_poly.type
_entity_poly.pdbx_seq_one_letter_code
_entity_poly.pdbx_strand_id
1 'polypeptide(L)' 'MRKKRYVWLKSILVAILVFGSGVWINTSNGTNAQAATITQDTPINQIFTDTALAEKMKTVLGKTNVTDTVSQTDLD' A
#
# COMPACT_ATOMS: atom_id res chain seq x y z
N MET A 1 -28.63 46.97 9.16
CA MET A 1 -28.58 45.49 9.28
C MET A 1 -27.90 44.76 8.11
N ARG A 2 -28.07 45.18 6.84
CA ARG A 2 -27.50 44.49 5.64
C ARG A 2 -25.97 44.51 5.53
N LYS A 3 -25.30 45.64 5.85
CA LYS A 3 -23.82 45.75 5.83
C LYS A 3 -23.12 44.81 6.82
N LYS A 4 -23.67 44.66 8.03
CA LYS A 4 -23.13 43.77 9.08
C LYS A 4 -23.18 42.30 8.63
N ARG A 5 -24.28 41.90 7.98
CA ARG A 5 -24.43 40.57 7.36
C ARG A 5 -23.41 40.33 6.25
N TYR A 6 -23.19 41.31 5.38
CA TYR A 6 -22.19 41.20 4.29
C TYR A 6 -20.75 41.03 4.80
N VAL A 7 -20.36 41.79 5.83
CA VAL A 7 -19.03 41.66 6.45
C VAL A 7 -18.87 40.30 7.14
N TRP A 8 -19.93 39.80 7.78
CA TRP A 8 -19.94 38.48 8.41
C TRP A 8 -19.85 37.34 7.38
N LEU A 9 -20.63 37.42 6.29
CA LEU A 9 -20.57 36.50 5.16
C LEU A 9 -19.18 36.47 4.49
N LYS A 10 -18.55 37.63 4.29
CA LYS A 10 -17.17 37.71 3.80
C LYS A 10 -16.17 37.04 4.74
N SER A 11 -16.32 37.24 6.04
CA SER A 11 -15.41 36.63 7.03
C SER A 11 -15.55 35.09 7.05
N ILE A 12 -16.77 34.58 6.93
CA ILE A 12 -17.01 33.13 6.83
C ILE A 12 -16.40 32.55 5.56
N LEU A 13 -16.56 33.23 4.43
CA LEU A 13 -15.96 32.82 3.15
C LEU A 13 -14.43 32.72 3.25
N VAL A 14 -13.79 33.70 3.87
CA VAL A 14 -12.33 33.68 4.09
C VAL A 14 -11.92 32.54 5.03
N ALA A 15 -12.68 32.29 6.10
CA ALA A 15 -12.40 31.21 7.04
C ALA A 15 -12.49 29.82 6.35
N ILE A 16 -13.50 29.58 5.52
CA ILE A 16 -13.65 28.31 4.77
C ILE A 16 -12.48 28.11 3.80
N LEU A 17 -12.02 29.19 3.15
CA LEU A 17 -10.93 29.13 2.18
C LEU A 17 -9.57 28.81 2.84
N VAL A 18 -9.34 29.28 4.06
CA VAL A 18 -8.13 29.00 4.85
C VAL A 18 -8.16 27.62 5.50
N PHE A 19 -9.31 27.15 5.97
CA PHE A 19 -9.44 25.85 6.64
C PHE A 19 -9.64 24.67 5.66
N GLY A 20 -10.13 24.91 4.45
CA GLY A 20 -10.34 23.86 3.44
C GLY A 20 -9.06 23.15 3.00
N SER A 21 -7.89 23.78 3.16
CA SER A 21 -6.59 23.22 2.78
C SER A 21 -6.04 22.22 3.79
N GLY A 22 -6.48 22.25 5.06
CA GLY A 22 -5.91 21.46 6.15
C GLY A 22 -6.40 20.02 6.24
N VAL A 23 -7.46 19.66 5.51
CA VAL A 23 -8.15 18.37 5.66
C VAL A 23 -7.51 17.25 4.82
N TRP A 24 -6.58 17.55 3.90
CA TRP A 24 -6.04 16.54 2.98
C TRP A 24 -4.79 15.79 3.46
N ILE A 25 -4.33 16.01 4.69
CA ILE A 25 -3.06 15.44 5.17
C ILE A 25 -3.21 13.97 5.64
N ASN A 26 -4.43 13.43 5.74
CA ASN A 26 -4.66 12.09 6.27
C ASN A 26 -5.39 11.13 5.31
N THR A 27 -5.01 11.11 4.04
CA THR A 27 -5.29 9.93 3.22
C THR A 27 -3.99 9.16 3.08
N SER A 28 -3.85 8.10 3.87
CA SER A 28 -2.87 7.04 3.62
C SER A 28 -3.19 6.43 2.25
N ASN A 29 -2.62 7.01 1.19
CA ASN A 29 -2.70 6.50 -0.19
C ASN A 29 -1.86 5.22 -0.36
N GLY A 30 -1.78 4.38 0.67
CA GLY A 30 -1.25 3.04 0.52
C GLY A 30 -2.22 2.29 -0.37
N THR A 31 -1.90 2.16 -1.65
CA THR A 31 -2.54 1.17 -2.52
C THR A 31 -2.49 -0.16 -1.80
N ASN A 32 -3.67 -0.77 -1.56
CA ASN A 32 -3.75 -2.11 -0.99
C ASN A 32 -2.98 -3.05 -1.93
N ALA A 33 -1.75 -3.38 -1.57
CA ALA A 33 -0.95 -4.33 -2.32
C ALA A 33 -1.43 -5.73 -1.93
N GLN A 34 -2.22 -6.34 -2.80
CA GLN A 34 -2.56 -7.74 -2.66
C GLN A 34 -1.48 -8.56 -3.36
N ALA A 35 -0.87 -9.49 -2.63
CA ALA A 35 0.07 -10.43 -3.23
C ALA A 35 -0.65 -11.31 -4.25
N ALA A 36 0.06 -11.69 -5.32
CA ALA A 36 -0.46 -12.67 -6.25
C ALA A 36 -0.51 -14.05 -5.58
N THR A 37 -1.57 -14.80 -5.84
CA THR A 37 -1.71 -16.19 -5.39
C THR A 37 -1.15 -17.14 -6.45
N ILE A 38 -0.37 -18.13 -6.04
CA ILE A 38 0.01 -19.25 -6.91
C ILE A 38 -1.04 -20.35 -6.83
N THR A 39 -1.53 -20.81 -7.98
CA THR A 39 -2.58 -21.84 -8.08
C THR A 39 -2.04 -23.26 -8.12
N GLN A 40 -0.74 -23.41 -8.29
CA GLN A 40 -0.02 -24.69 -8.33
C GLN A 40 1.34 -24.52 -7.66
N ASP A 41 1.86 -25.61 -7.12
CA ASP A 41 3.19 -25.64 -6.51
C ASP A 41 4.24 -25.20 -7.54
N THR A 42 5.01 -24.18 -7.17
CA THR A 42 5.91 -23.47 -8.09
C THR A 42 7.32 -23.41 -7.49
N PRO A 43 8.38 -23.64 -8.29
CA PRO A 43 9.76 -23.44 -7.86
C PRO A 43 10.05 -22.04 -7.30
N ILE A 44 10.86 -21.96 -6.25
CA ILE A 44 11.22 -20.69 -5.59
C ILE A 44 11.83 -19.70 -6.57
N ASN A 45 12.74 -20.13 -7.45
CA ASN A 45 13.41 -19.28 -8.44
C ASN A 45 12.48 -18.77 -9.57
N GLN A 46 11.27 -19.30 -9.68
CA GLN A 46 10.25 -18.80 -10.61
C GLN A 46 9.36 -17.73 -9.96
N ILE A 47 9.20 -17.77 -8.64
CA ILE A 47 8.45 -16.77 -7.87
C ILE A 47 9.35 -15.57 -7.55
N PHE A 48 10.55 -15.85 -7.04
CA PHE A 48 11.57 -14.86 -6.71
C PHE A 48 12.65 -14.89 -7.80
N THR A 49 12.47 -14.09 -8.84
CA THR A 49 13.36 -14.09 -10.01
C THR A 49 14.74 -13.48 -9.72
N ASP A 50 14.84 -12.63 -8.69
CA ASP A 50 16.13 -12.18 -8.18
C ASP A 50 16.86 -13.34 -7.47
N THR A 51 18.05 -13.66 -7.93
CA THR A 51 18.81 -14.82 -7.45
C THR A 51 19.17 -14.70 -5.96
N ALA A 52 19.53 -13.50 -5.50
CA ALA A 52 19.89 -13.31 -4.10
C ALA A 52 18.65 -13.47 -3.20
N LEU A 53 17.50 -12.94 -3.63
CA LEU A 53 16.23 -13.11 -2.93
C LEU A 53 15.77 -14.58 -2.91
N ALA A 54 15.90 -15.30 -4.03
CA ALA A 54 15.56 -16.73 -4.10
C ALA A 54 16.38 -17.57 -3.12
N GLU A 55 17.68 -17.29 -3.00
CA GLU A 55 18.56 -17.98 -2.04
C GLU A 55 18.18 -17.69 -0.58
N LYS A 56 17.76 -16.46 -0.29
CA LYS A 56 17.22 -16.11 1.03
C LYS A 56 15.91 -16.84 1.29
N MET A 57 14.98 -16.83 0.34
CA MET A 57 13.68 -17.48 0.47
C MET A 57 13.79 -18.99 0.58
N LYS A 58 14.71 -19.64 -0.15
CA LYS A 58 15.06 -21.04 0.04
C LYS A 58 15.37 -21.37 1.50
N THR A 59 16.16 -20.52 2.15
CA THR A 59 16.55 -20.69 3.55
C THR A 59 15.36 -20.45 4.49
N VAL A 60 14.57 -19.40 4.25
CA VAL A 60 13.37 -19.07 5.05
C VAL A 60 12.31 -20.17 4.97
N LEU A 61 12.10 -20.72 3.78
CA LEU A 61 11.12 -21.76 3.49
C LEU A 61 11.62 -23.17 3.84
N GLY A 62 12.82 -23.29 4.41
CA GLY A 62 13.40 -24.57 4.84
C GLY A 62 13.64 -25.55 3.69
N LYS A 63 13.84 -25.06 2.47
CA LYS A 63 14.10 -25.87 1.28
C LYS A 63 15.61 -26.06 1.04
N THR A 64 15.96 -27.06 0.23
CA THR A 64 17.37 -27.39 -0.05
C THR A 64 17.88 -26.65 -1.27
N ASN A 65 17.04 -26.49 -2.31
CA ASN A 65 17.39 -25.84 -3.57
C ASN A 65 16.36 -24.77 -3.93
N VAL A 66 16.80 -23.75 -4.68
CA VAL A 66 15.90 -22.74 -5.25
C VAL A 66 14.96 -23.30 -6.33
N THR A 67 15.20 -24.53 -6.79
CA THR A 67 14.32 -25.26 -7.72
C THR A 67 13.26 -26.10 -7.00
N ASP A 68 13.35 -26.23 -5.67
CA ASP A 68 12.34 -26.93 -4.89
C ASP A 68 11.02 -26.15 -4.98
N THR A 69 9.91 -26.88 -5.09
CA THR A 69 8.59 -26.27 -5.21
C THR A 69 8.02 -25.86 -3.86
N VAL A 70 7.24 -24.78 -3.88
CA VAL A 70 6.51 -24.24 -2.74
C VAL A 70 5.05 -24.02 -3.13
N SER A 71 4.15 -24.25 -2.19
CA SER A 71 2.72 -24.01 -2.30
C SER A 71 2.36 -22.61 -1.82
N GLN A 72 1.14 -22.13 -2.07
CA GLN A 72 0.68 -20.85 -1.49
C GLN A 72 0.73 -20.86 0.04
N THR A 73 0.45 -22.01 0.65
CA THR A 73 0.46 -22.14 2.12
C THR A 73 1.87 -21.97 2.70
N ASP A 74 2.91 -22.27 1.91
CA ASP A 74 4.29 -22.02 2.32
C ASP A 74 4.66 -20.52 2.23
N LEU A 75 3.91 -19.72 1.45
CA LEU A 75 4.18 -18.30 1.18
C LEU A 75 3.34 -17.32 2.02
N ASP A 76 2.28 -17.80 2.66
CA ASP A 76 1.39 -17.05 3.55
C ASP A 76 1.92 -17.01 5.00
#